data_AF-G4ZAX1-F1
#
_entry.id   AF-G4ZAX1-F1
#
_cell.length_a   1.000
_cell.length_b   1.000
_cell.length_c   1.000
_cell.angle_alpha   90.00
_cell.angle_beta   90.00
_cell.angle_gamma   90.00
#
_symmetry.space_group_name_H-M   'P 1'
#
loop_
_entity.id
_entity.type
_entity.pdbx_description
1 polymer ?
#
loop_
_entity_poly.entity_id
_entity_poly.type
_entity_poly.pdbx_seq_one_letter_code
_entity_poly.pdbx_strand_id
1 'polypeptide(L)'
;CRCSYECLPLQCWNAVSDVFCTDENCGSGADCANRVRTSSRIELIDTPKGLGDRTSDWLSSWEVVGEYTGVLTTSEDSIRESHYALMMGTPSADGQIVFVDAAACGGIIRHMNHSC
;
A
#
# COMPACT_ATOMS: atom_id res chain seq x y z
N CYS A 1 5.23 14.47 -12.31
CA CYS A 1 5.01 15.76 -11.66
C CYS A 1 6.30 16.59 -11.71
N ARG A 2 6.19 17.92 -11.58
CA ARG A 2 7.34 18.84 -11.50
C ARG A 2 7.46 19.49 -10.12
N CYS A 3 7.04 18.77 -9.08
CA CYS A 3 7.15 19.25 -7.70
C CYS A 3 8.63 19.38 -7.33
N SER A 4 9.01 20.54 -6.79
CA SER A 4 10.36 20.81 -6.28
C SER A 4 10.55 20.39 -4.81
N TYR A 5 9.45 20.03 -4.14
CA TYR A 5 9.36 19.59 -2.75
C TYR A 5 8.42 18.38 -2.66
N GLU A 6 8.09 17.97 -1.43
CA GLU A 6 7.22 16.82 -1.16
C GLU A 6 5.95 16.80 -2.01
N CYS A 7 5.69 15.63 -2.60
CA CYS A 7 4.50 15.39 -3.41
C CYS A 7 3.29 15.11 -2.50
N LEU A 8 2.65 16.19 -2.06
CA LEU A 8 1.42 16.11 -1.25
C LEU A 8 0.22 15.62 -2.09
N PRO A 9 -0.72 14.85 -1.52
CA PRO A 9 -1.79 14.20 -2.29
C PRO A 9 -2.66 15.14 -3.13
N LEU A 10 -2.94 16.33 -2.60
CA LEU A 10 -3.84 17.29 -3.25
C LEU A 10 -3.12 18.34 -4.11
N GLN A 11 -1.79 18.29 -4.19
CA GLN A 11 -0.97 19.30 -4.88
C GLN A 11 -0.07 18.68 -5.96
N CYS A 12 0.37 17.44 -5.76
CA CYS A 12 1.17 16.73 -6.74
C CYS A 12 0.30 16.24 -7.88
N TRP A 13 0.61 16.66 -9.11
CA TRP A 13 -0.07 16.17 -10.32
C TRP A 13 -0.12 14.64 -10.45
N ASN A 14 0.92 13.93 -10.00
CA ASN A 14 0.91 12.47 -10.04
C ASN A 14 -0.10 11.93 -9.03
N ALA A 15 -0.06 12.43 -7.78
CA ALA A 15 -0.96 11.98 -6.72
C ALA A 15 -2.44 12.27 -7.04
N VAL A 16 -2.73 13.47 -7.56
CA VAL A 16 -4.10 13.86 -7.99
C VAL A 16 -4.59 13.02 -9.18
N SER A 17 -3.69 12.42 -9.95
CA SER A 17 -4.02 11.54 -11.08
C SER A 17 -3.93 10.05 -10.73
N ASP A 18 -3.91 9.70 -9.44
CA ASP A 18 -3.76 8.32 -8.95
C ASP A 18 -2.50 7.60 -9.48
N VAL A 19 -1.43 8.35 -9.69
CA VAL A 19 -0.13 7.84 -10.16
C VAL A 19 0.91 7.98 -9.04
N PHE A 20 1.60 6.89 -8.71
CA PHE A 20 2.74 6.96 -7.80
C PHE A 20 3.96 7.61 -8.44
N CYS A 21 4.74 8.31 -7.63
CA CYS A 21 5.98 8.91 -8.06
C CYS A 21 7.10 7.86 -8.21
N THR A 22 7.83 7.94 -9.32
CA THR A 22 9.04 7.18 -9.64
C THR A 22 10.17 8.15 -10.01
N ASP A 23 11.39 7.65 -10.17
CA ASP A 23 12.53 8.48 -10.60
C ASP A 23 12.35 9.04 -12.01
N GLU A 24 11.54 8.38 -12.84
CA GLU A 24 11.29 8.80 -14.22
C GLU A 24 10.20 9.87 -14.33
N ASN A 25 9.30 9.94 -13.33
CA ASN A 25 8.10 10.76 -13.42
C ASN A 25 7.99 11.81 -12.30
N CYS A 26 8.99 11.97 -11.42
CA CYS A 26 8.95 12.88 -10.28
C CYS A 26 10.23 13.72 -10.12
N GLY A 27 10.08 15.05 -10.02
CA GLY A 27 11.20 15.97 -9.77
C GLY A 27 11.67 16.07 -8.31
N SER A 28 10.92 15.51 -7.35
CA SER A 28 11.19 15.66 -5.91
C SER A 28 12.22 14.67 -5.35
N GLY A 29 12.73 13.74 -6.15
CA GLY A 29 13.76 12.78 -5.75
C GLY A 29 13.26 11.55 -4.97
N ALA A 30 14.17 10.93 -4.21
CA ALA A 30 13.97 9.63 -3.55
C ALA A 30 12.98 9.71 -2.37
N ASP A 31 13.04 10.77 -1.57
CA ASP A 31 12.21 10.94 -0.36
C ASP A 31 10.81 11.52 -0.64
N CYS A 32 10.36 11.41 -1.89
CA CYS A 32 9.05 11.88 -2.31
C CYS A 32 7.91 11.15 -1.55
N ALA A 33 7.04 11.92 -0.89
CA ALA A 33 5.92 11.39 -0.09
C ALA A 33 4.92 10.51 -0.89
N ASN A 34 4.79 10.71 -2.20
CA ASN A 34 3.93 9.93 -3.10
C ASN A 34 4.67 8.76 -3.79
N ARG A 35 5.86 8.39 -3.33
CA ARG A 35 6.59 7.22 -3.84
C ARG A 35 6.14 5.98 -3.05
N VAL A 36 5.96 4.86 -3.76
CA VAL A 36 5.70 3.57 -3.12
C VAL A 36 6.93 3.16 -2.31
N ARG A 37 6.77 3.03 -1.01
CA ARG A 37 7.78 2.52 -0.08
C ARG A 37 7.10 1.94 1.15
N THR A 38 7.67 0.89 1.70
CA THR A 38 7.33 0.45 3.06
C THR A 38 8.13 1.29 4.04
N SER A 39 7.43 2.02 4.91
CA SER A 39 8.07 2.84 5.94
C SER A 39 8.87 1.96 6.90
N SER A 40 10.12 2.35 7.18
CA SER A 40 10.96 1.69 8.17
C SER A 40 10.49 1.92 9.61
N ARG A 41 9.46 2.76 9.79
CA ARG A 41 8.85 3.07 11.09
C ARG A 41 7.68 2.15 11.43
N ILE A 42 7.44 1.10 10.63
CA ILE A 42 6.40 0.11 10.91
C ILE A 42 7.02 -1.12 11.56
N GLU A 43 6.47 -1.51 12.70
CA GLU A 43 6.91 -2.65 13.49
C GLU A 43 5.78 -3.63 13.71
N LEU A 44 6.12 -4.92 13.61
CA LEU A 44 5.23 -6.02 13.96
C LEU A 44 5.21 -6.19 15.48
N ILE A 45 4.01 -6.28 16.04
CA ILE A 45 3.77 -6.50 17.46
C ILE A 45 2.81 -7.67 17.68
N ASP A 46 2.88 -8.24 18.88
CA ASP A 46 1.87 -9.18 19.35
C ASP A 46 0.72 -8.41 20.02
N THR A 47 -0.51 -8.83 19.74
CA THR A 47 -1.74 -8.23 20.26
C THR A 47 -2.65 -9.35 20.80
N PRO A 48 -3.66 -9.03 21.62
CA PRO A 48 -4.63 -10.04 22.07
C PRO A 48 -5.39 -10.76 20.95
N LYS A 49 -5.33 -10.27 19.70
CA LYS A 49 -5.97 -10.86 18.51
C LYS A 49 -4.97 -11.52 17.56
N GLY A 50 -3.71 -11.70 17.97
CA GLY A 50 -2.62 -12.17 17.13
C GLY A 50 -1.69 -11.03 16.72
N LEU A 51 -1.01 -11.17 15.59
CA LEU A 51 -0.08 -10.16 15.10
C LEU A 51 -0.80 -8.86 14.71
N GLY A 52 -0.09 -7.74 14.85
CA GLY A 52 -0.55 -6.43 14.40
C GLY A 52 0.63 -5.54 14.06
N ASP A 53 0.38 -4.48 13.30
CA ASP A 53 1.38 -3.46 13.00
C ASP A 53 1.17 -2.22 13.89
N ARG A 54 2.26 -1.57 14.27
CA ARG A 54 2.25 -0.23 14.87
C ARG A 54 3.32 0.65 14.24
N THR A 55 3.20 1.95 14.45
CA THR A 55 4.29 2.89 14.16
C THR A 55 5.27 2.96 15.34
N SER A 56 6.56 2.99 15.06
CA SER A 56 7.62 3.19 16.05
C SER A 56 8.00 4.67 16.27
N ASP A 57 7.54 5.53 15.36
CA ASP A 57 7.72 6.98 15.42
C ASP A 57 6.53 7.68 14.74
N TRP A 58 6.53 9.01 14.79
CA TRP A 58 5.52 9.85 14.16
C TRP A 58 5.47 9.66 12.65
N LEU A 59 4.24 9.59 12.13
CA LEU A 59 3.96 9.68 10.70
C LEU A 59 3.28 11.00 10.40
N SER A 60 3.69 11.62 9.31
CA SER A 60 3.01 12.81 8.80
C SER A 60 1.65 12.43 8.23
N SER A 61 0.70 13.36 8.29
CA SER A 61 -0.58 13.19 7.60
C SER A 61 -0.30 12.97 6.11
N TRP A 62 -0.99 11.97 5.53
CA TRP A 62 -0.85 11.57 4.12
C TRP A 62 0.46 10.89 3.72
N GLU A 63 1.33 10.56 4.67
CA GLU A 63 2.54 9.79 4.39
C GLU A 63 2.16 8.37 3.92
N VAL A 64 2.77 7.91 2.82
CA VAL A 64 2.66 6.51 2.37
C VAL A 64 3.32 5.60 3.41
N VAL A 65 2.54 4.68 3.96
CA VAL A 65 2.98 3.75 5.01
C VAL A 65 3.62 2.48 4.43
N GLY A 66 3.06 1.97 3.35
CA GLY A 66 3.54 0.76 2.70
C GLY A 66 2.57 0.24 1.67
N GLU A 67 3.09 -0.60 0.77
CA GLU A 67 2.31 -1.33 -0.20
C GLU A 67 1.77 -2.63 0.41
N TYR A 68 0.51 -2.94 0.12
CA TYR A 68 -0.06 -4.25 0.40
C TYR A 68 0.38 -5.23 -0.70
N THR A 69 1.51 -5.90 -0.51
CA THR A 69 2.07 -6.81 -1.50
C THR A 69 1.53 -8.23 -1.36
N GLY A 70 1.48 -8.98 -2.46
CA GLY A 70 1.00 -10.36 -2.49
C GLY A 70 0.92 -10.90 -3.93
N VAL A 71 0.28 -12.04 -4.11
CA VAL A 71 -0.01 -12.61 -5.44
C VAL A 71 -1.27 -11.94 -5.99
N LEU A 72 -1.18 -11.40 -7.21
CA LEU A 72 -2.37 -10.96 -7.94
C LEU A 72 -3.13 -12.17 -8.49
N THR A 73 -4.44 -12.23 -8.23
CA THR A 73 -5.31 -13.32 -8.70
C THR A 73 -6.70 -12.79 -9.04
N THR A 74 -7.38 -13.45 -9.99
CA THR A 74 -8.80 -13.25 -10.29
C THR A 74 -9.65 -14.44 -9.84
N SER A 75 -9.04 -15.46 -9.22
CA SER A 75 -9.74 -16.65 -8.76
C SER A 75 -10.35 -16.42 -7.38
N GLU A 76 -11.67 -16.33 -7.31
CA GLU A 76 -12.40 -16.27 -6.04
C GLU A 76 -12.17 -17.53 -5.18
N ASP A 77 -12.07 -18.71 -5.82
CA ASP A 77 -11.76 -19.96 -5.12
C ASP A 77 -10.40 -19.91 -4.41
N SER A 78 -9.40 -19.27 -5.03
CA SER A 78 -8.06 -19.14 -4.44
C SER A 78 -8.04 -18.27 -3.17
N ILE A 79 -8.94 -17.28 -3.08
CA ILE A 79 -8.99 -16.34 -1.95
C ILE A 79 -10.06 -16.67 -0.92
N ARG A 80 -10.96 -17.63 -1.20
CA ARG A 80 -12.10 -17.99 -0.34
C ARG A 80 -11.72 -18.31 1.11
N GLU A 81 -10.56 -18.93 1.29
CA GLU A 81 -10.02 -19.30 2.61
C GLU A 81 -8.80 -18.44 3.01
N SER A 82 -8.47 -17.41 2.22
CA SER A 82 -7.37 -16.51 2.56
C SER A 82 -7.83 -15.47 3.57
N HIS A 83 -7.11 -15.40 4.70
CA HIS A 83 -7.28 -14.35 5.70
C HIS A 83 -6.53 -13.04 5.36
N TYR A 84 -5.82 -13.02 4.22
CA TYR A 84 -4.96 -11.92 3.79
C TYR A 84 -5.27 -11.47 2.35
N ALA A 85 -6.52 -11.68 1.90
CA ALA A 85 -6.96 -11.22 0.60
C ALA A 85 -7.47 -9.78 0.67
N LEU A 86 -6.95 -8.92 -0.22
CA LEU A 86 -7.43 -7.56 -0.44
C LEU A 86 -8.06 -7.46 -1.82
N MET A 87 -9.33 -7.07 -1.89
CA MET A 87 -10.03 -6.81 -3.15
C MET A 87 -9.61 -5.45 -3.72
N MET A 88 -9.25 -5.41 -4.99
CA MET A 88 -8.91 -4.18 -5.71
C MET A 88 -10.19 -3.46 -6.16
N GLY A 89 -10.20 -2.13 -6.07
CA GLY A 89 -11.32 -1.30 -6.55
C GLY A 89 -11.42 -1.21 -8.07
N THR A 90 -10.34 -1.54 -8.79
CA THR A 90 -10.28 -1.52 -10.26
C THR A 90 -10.26 -2.95 -10.78
N PRO A 91 -11.17 -3.32 -11.70
CA PRO A 91 -11.15 -4.65 -12.32
C PRO A 91 -9.97 -4.79 -13.29
N SER A 92 -9.68 -6.04 -13.67
CA SER A 92 -8.76 -6.34 -14.76
C SER A 92 -9.25 -5.81 -16.10
N ALA A 93 -8.39 -5.83 -17.13
CA ALA A 93 -8.75 -5.44 -18.49
C ALA A 93 -9.94 -6.24 -19.04
N ASP A 94 -10.11 -7.49 -18.60
CA ASP A 94 -11.20 -8.37 -18.99
C ASP A 94 -12.44 -8.24 -18.07
N GLY A 95 -12.46 -7.26 -17.17
CA GLY A 95 -13.59 -6.98 -16.28
C GLY A 95 -13.70 -7.90 -15.06
N GLN A 96 -12.73 -8.79 -14.83
CA GLN A 96 -12.72 -9.64 -13.63
C GLN A 96 -12.30 -8.86 -12.38
N ILE A 97 -12.87 -9.24 -11.23
CA ILE A 97 -12.43 -8.75 -9.92
C ILE A 97 -11.00 -9.23 -9.67
N VAL A 98 -10.15 -8.32 -9.22
CA VAL A 98 -8.74 -8.60 -8.90
C VAL A 98 -8.57 -8.56 -7.39
N PHE A 99 -7.81 -9.53 -6.88
CA PHE A 99 -7.41 -9.61 -5.48
C PHE A 99 -5.89 -9.61 -5.38
N VAL A 100 -5.38 -9.07 -4.28
CA VAL A 100 -4.01 -9.30 -3.80
C VAL A 100 -4.10 -10.30 -2.65
N ASP A 101 -3.55 -11.50 -2.82
CA ASP A 101 -3.43 -12.50 -1.75
C ASP A 101 -2.04 -12.45 -1.12
N ALA A 102 -1.96 -11.95 0.11
CA ALA A 102 -0.72 -11.77 0.84
C ALA A 102 -0.33 -12.99 1.71
N ALA A 103 -1.07 -14.10 1.65
CA ALA A 103 -0.86 -15.26 2.53
C ALA A 103 0.52 -15.90 2.36
N ALA A 104 0.98 -16.10 1.12
CA ALA A 104 2.24 -16.78 0.82
C ALA A 104 3.44 -15.83 0.66
N CYS A 105 3.24 -14.61 0.17
CA CYS A 105 4.33 -13.69 -0.20
C CYS A 105 4.09 -12.22 0.16
N GLY A 106 3.25 -11.94 1.16
CA GLY A 106 3.02 -10.56 1.58
C GLY A 106 4.17 -9.92 2.36
N GLY A 107 4.21 -8.59 2.34
CA GLY A 107 5.07 -7.76 3.18
C GLY A 107 4.56 -7.61 4.61
N ILE A 108 5.22 -6.79 5.42
CA ILE A 108 4.84 -6.53 6.83
C ILE A 108 3.41 -5.98 6.95
N ILE A 109 3.02 -5.15 5.98
CA ILE A 109 1.71 -4.47 5.87
C ILE A 109 0.51 -5.44 5.89
N ARG A 110 0.69 -6.72 5.57
CA ARG A 110 -0.39 -7.71 5.63
C ARG A 110 -0.96 -7.92 7.04
N HIS A 111 -0.22 -7.53 8.07
CA HIS A 111 -0.62 -7.69 9.48
C HIS A 111 -1.39 -6.48 10.03
N MET A 112 -1.69 -5.48 9.20
CA MET A 112 -2.58 -4.39 9.60
C MET A 112 -3.97 -4.94 9.91
N ASN A 113 -4.35 -4.84 11.18
CA ASN A 113 -5.64 -5.30 11.66
C ASN A 113 -6.76 -4.35 11.25
N HIS A 114 -7.96 -4.91 11.07
CA HIS A 114 -9.17 -4.12 10.82
C HIS A 114 -9.54 -3.25 12.03
N SER A 115 -9.97 -2.02 11.75
CA SER A 115 -10.63 -1.10 12.69
C SER A 115 -11.88 -0.53 12.03
N CYS A 116 -12.95 -0.37 12.80
CA CYS A 116 -14.19 0.30 12.37
C CYS A 116 -14.04 1.83 12.35
#